data_AF-A0A814EE41-F1
#
_entry.id   AF-A0A814EE41-F1
#
_cell.length_a   1.000
_cell.length_b   1.000
_cell.length_c   1.000
_cell.angle_alpha   90.00
_cell.angle_beta   90.00
_cell.angle_gamma   90.00
#
_symmetry.space_group_name_H-M   'P 1'
#
loop_
_entity.id
_entity.type
_entity.pdbx_description
1 polymer ?
#
loop_
_entity_poly.entity_id
_entity_poly.type
_entity_poly.pdbx_seq_one_letter_code
_entity_poly.pdbx_strand_id
1 'polypeptide(L)'
;LKEYISYTLYGITNLATVASVSVDDAAIMSVNNANNQDPFYPSTSTAEQVSNCLGYCQAAGIYHYHIESGCAFYENSSKSVSGCSGSCSTNIAVYSIGMYSNYKTLIVIGIAKDGQVIYSPYNSAGTQVTSGFDACSGIFYDSVGNYGYFATQIFPYLWCCVFICQI
;
A
#
# COMPACT_ATOMS: atom_id res chain seq x y z
N LEU A 1 13.92 -9.94 17.71
CA LEU A 1 12.69 -10.45 17.07
C LEU A 1 12.87 -10.33 15.56
N LYS A 2 13.44 -11.36 14.93
CA LYS A 2 13.37 -11.56 13.47
C LYS A 2 12.39 -12.70 13.28
N GLU A 3 11.10 -12.42 13.41
CA GLU A 3 10.10 -13.36 12.93
C GLU A 3 10.15 -13.30 11.40
N TYR A 4 10.59 -14.41 10.81
CA TYR A 4 10.47 -14.61 9.38
C TYR A 4 8.98 -14.71 9.08
N ILE A 5 8.41 -13.65 8.51
CA ILE A 5 7.09 -13.68 7.89
C ILE A 5 7.17 -14.74 6.79
N SER A 6 6.58 -15.91 7.03
CA SER A 6 6.66 -17.04 6.12
C SER A 6 5.62 -16.86 5.01
N TYR A 7 6.02 -16.17 3.94
CA TYR A 7 5.19 -15.92 2.76
C TYR A 7 4.80 -17.20 1.99
N THR A 8 5.34 -18.37 2.35
CA THR A 8 5.00 -19.67 1.76
C THR A 8 3.55 -20.08 2.02
N LEU A 9 2.91 -19.57 3.08
CA LEU A 9 1.50 -19.82 3.39
C LEU A 9 0.51 -19.17 2.40
N TYR A 10 0.95 -18.19 1.60
CA TYR A 10 0.08 -17.46 0.69
C TYR A 10 0.01 -18.04 -0.73
N GLY A 11 0.70 -19.15 -1.03
CA GLY A 11 0.76 -19.68 -2.41
C GLY A 11 1.57 -18.80 -3.37
N ILE A 12 2.29 -17.80 -2.84
CA ILE A 12 3.18 -16.93 -3.62
C ILE A 12 4.43 -17.73 -3.96
N THR A 13 4.54 -18.17 -5.21
CA THR A 13 5.74 -18.86 -5.71
C THR A 13 6.91 -17.91 -5.97
N ASN A 14 6.65 -16.60 -6.00
CA ASN A 14 7.65 -15.57 -6.25
C ASN A 14 7.67 -14.49 -5.16
N LEU A 15 8.53 -14.65 -4.16
CA LEU A 15 8.75 -13.66 -3.09
C LEU A 15 9.50 -12.41 -3.56
N ALA A 16 9.94 -12.37 -4.82
CA ALA A 16 10.62 -11.21 -5.38
C ALA A 16 9.63 -10.05 -5.61
N THR A 17 8.34 -10.31 -5.78
CA THR A 17 7.33 -9.27 -6.06
C THR A 17 6.60 -8.78 -4.80
N VAL A 18 6.78 -9.45 -3.66
CA VAL A 18 6.22 -9.02 -2.37
C VAL A 18 7.10 -7.92 -1.79
N ALA A 19 6.49 -6.78 -1.54
CA ALA A 19 7.14 -5.59 -1.01
C ALA A 19 6.99 -5.47 0.51
N SER A 20 5.80 -5.80 1.02
CA SER A 20 5.48 -5.70 2.44
C SER A 20 4.29 -6.58 2.79
N VAL A 21 3.97 -6.65 4.08
CA VAL A 21 2.70 -7.22 4.57
C VAL A 21 1.93 -6.13 5.29
N SER A 22 0.63 -6.04 5.03
CA SER A 22 -0.28 -5.15 5.75
C SER A 22 -0.72 -5.76 7.09
N VAL A 23 -1.35 -4.96 7.95
CA VAL A 23 -1.84 -5.45 9.26
C VAL A 23 -2.99 -6.46 9.19
N ASP A 24 -3.68 -6.56 8.04
CA ASP A 24 -4.72 -7.56 7.75
C ASP A 24 -4.14 -8.82 7.07
N ASP A 25 -2.82 -8.99 7.17
CA ASP A 25 -2.01 -10.06 6.61
C ASP A 25 -2.01 -10.15 5.06
N ALA A 26 -2.63 -9.20 4.35
CA ALA A 26 -2.55 -9.18 2.90
C ALA A 26 -1.13 -8.81 2.42
N ALA A 27 -0.74 -9.40 1.29
CA ALA A 27 0.52 -9.01 0.66
C ALA A 27 0.37 -7.61 0.06
N ILE A 28 1.35 -6.76 0.29
CA ILE A 28 1.55 -5.55 -0.50
C ILE A 28 2.61 -5.90 -1.53
N MET A 29 2.22 -5.86 -2.79
CA MET A 29 3.08 -6.21 -3.92
C MET A 29 3.83 -4.97 -4.40
N SER A 30 4.74 -5.21 -5.35
CA SER A 30 5.26 -4.18 -6.26
C SER A 30 4.18 -3.14 -6.59
N VAL A 31 4.48 -1.86 -6.48
CA VAL A 31 3.55 -0.79 -6.87
C VAL A 31 3.30 -0.76 -8.38
N ASN A 32 4.15 -1.46 -9.16
CA ASN A 32 3.96 -1.70 -10.59
C ASN A 32 3.17 -2.99 -10.84
N ASN A 33 2.34 -2.99 -11.88
CA ASN A 33 1.71 -4.18 -12.42
C ASN A 33 2.71 -5.13 -13.12
N ALA A 34 2.20 -6.25 -13.65
CA ALA A 34 3.00 -7.25 -14.38
C ALA A 34 3.73 -6.71 -15.63
N ASN A 35 3.35 -5.53 -16.15
CA ASN A 35 3.98 -4.87 -17.28
C ASN A 35 4.99 -3.78 -16.86
N ASN A 36 5.33 -3.70 -15.56
CA ASN A 36 6.21 -2.68 -14.99
C ASN A 36 5.67 -1.23 -15.16
N GLN A 37 4.35 -1.08 -15.04
CA GLN A 37 3.65 0.22 -15.15
C GLN A 37 2.87 0.51 -13.89
N ASP A 38 2.62 1.79 -13.62
CA ASP A 38 1.63 2.21 -12.62
C ASP A 38 0.26 1.60 -13.00
N PRO A 39 -0.34 0.73 -12.16
CA PRO A 39 -1.61 0.06 -12.43
C PRO A 39 -2.79 1.02 -12.49
N PHE A 40 -2.63 2.24 -11.97
CA PHE A 40 -3.68 3.23 -11.74
C PHE A 40 -3.52 4.50 -12.58
N TYR A 41 -2.30 5.01 -12.82
CA TYR A 41 -2.11 6.29 -13.53
C TYR A 41 -0.74 6.52 -14.21
N PRO A 42 -0.66 7.01 -15.47
CA PRO A 42 -1.66 6.90 -16.52
C PRO A 42 -1.68 5.45 -17.01
N SER A 43 -2.86 4.85 -17.10
CA SER A 43 -2.99 3.49 -17.64
C SER A 43 -2.75 3.52 -19.15
N THR A 44 -1.49 3.40 -19.57
CA THR A 44 -1.14 3.20 -20.99
C THR A 44 -1.63 1.83 -21.49
N SER A 45 -2.03 0.96 -20.56
CA SER A 45 -2.71 -0.32 -20.76
C SER A 45 -4.06 -0.35 -20.01
N THR A 46 -4.76 -1.49 -19.99
CA THR A 46 -5.99 -1.65 -19.20
C THR A 46 -5.68 -1.50 -17.71
N ALA A 47 -6.22 -0.46 -17.07
CA ALA A 47 -6.10 -0.25 -15.63
C ALA A 47 -6.55 -1.49 -14.85
N GLU A 48 -5.80 -1.82 -13.81
CA GLU A 48 -6.08 -2.99 -13.00
C GLU A 48 -7.42 -2.83 -12.27
N GLN A 49 -8.25 -3.86 -12.32
CA GLN A 49 -9.58 -3.83 -11.71
C GLN A 49 -9.47 -4.22 -10.24
N VAL A 50 -9.50 -3.23 -9.36
CA VAL A 50 -9.48 -3.42 -7.90
C VAL A 50 -10.88 -3.42 -7.30
N SER A 51 -10.98 -3.93 -6.07
CA SER A 51 -12.19 -3.78 -5.26
C SER A 51 -12.34 -2.36 -4.70
N ASN A 52 -13.47 -2.06 -4.07
CA ASN A 52 -13.66 -0.88 -3.22
C ASN A 52 -12.70 -0.83 -2.02
N CYS A 53 -12.03 -1.93 -1.71
CA CYS A 53 -10.94 -2.00 -0.75
C CYS A 53 -9.56 -1.95 -1.41
N LEU A 54 -9.47 -1.55 -2.68
CA LEU A 54 -8.22 -1.38 -3.43
C LEU A 54 -7.34 -2.63 -3.57
N GLY A 55 -7.78 -3.77 -3.03
CA GLY A 55 -7.15 -5.05 -3.24
C GLY A 55 -7.66 -5.72 -4.50
N TYR A 56 -6.78 -6.54 -5.07
CA TYR A 56 -6.99 -7.37 -6.25
C TYR A 56 -6.72 -8.84 -5.91
N CYS A 57 -7.48 -9.75 -6.51
CA CYS A 57 -7.24 -11.18 -6.42
C CYS A 57 -6.65 -11.65 -7.76
N GLN A 58 -5.36 -11.98 -7.77
CA GLN A 58 -4.75 -12.56 -8.97
C GLN A 58 -5.32 -13.96 -9.25
N ALA A 59 -5.19 -14.43 -10.49
CA ALA A 59 -5.69 -15.74 -10.92
C ALA A 59 -5.19 -16.92 -10.07
N ALA A 60 -4.04 -16.78 -9.40
CA ALA A 60 -3.51 -17.76 -8.45
C ALA A 60 -4.20 -17.75 -7.07
N GLY A 61 -5.25 -16.95 -6.87
CA GLY A 61 -6.03 -16.87 -5.63
C GLY A 61 -5.42 -16.01 -4.53
N ILE A 62 -4.50 -15.10 -4.88
CA ILE A 62 -3.78 -14.28 -3.88
C ILE A 62 -4.37 -12.88 -3.86
N TYR A 63 -4.94 -12.52 -2.71
CA TYR A 63 -5.38 -11.17 -2.44
C TYR A 63 -4.19 -10.28 -2.08
N HIS A 64 -4.06 -9.15 -2.74
CA HIS A 64 -2.95 -8.22 -2.49
C HIS A 64 -3.30 -6.78 -2.83
N TYR A 65 -2.44 -5.88 -2.34
CA TYR A 65 -2.52 -4.44 -2.56
C TYR A 65 -1.34 -3.95 -3.43
N HIS A 66 -1.64 -3.04 -4.35
CA HIS A 66 -0.64 -2.22 -5.07
C HIS A 66 -0.56 -0.79 -4.51
N ILE A 67 -1.61 -0.39 -3.79
CA ILE A 67 -1.75 0.88 -3.09
C ILE A 67 -2.41 0.61 -1.75
N GLU A 68 -2.13 1.46 -0.78
CA GLU A 68 -2.64 1.29 0.56
C GLU A 68 -4.16 1.28 0.62
N SER A 69 -4.72 0.39 1.45
CA SER A 69 -6.15 0.25 1.66
C SER A 69 -6.55 0.56 3.09
N GLY A 70 -7.37 1.59 3.27
CA GLY A 70 -8.00 1.84 4.57
C GLY A 70 -8.96 0.73 5.03
N CYS A 71 -9.25 -0.29 4.22
CA CYS A 71 -10.08 -1.43 4.64
C CYS A 71 -9.37 -2.31 5.68
N ALA A 72 -8.03 -2.33 5.70
CA ALA A 72 -7.26 -3.12 6.68
C ALA A 72 -7.47 -2.65 8.14
N PHE A 73 -7.92 -1.40 8.35
CA PHE A 73 -8.10 -0.79 9.69
C PHE A 73 -9.57 -0.60 10.08
N TYR A 74 -10.50 -0.91 9.17
CA TYR A 74 -11.91 -0.59 9.38
C TYR A 74 -12.60 -1.71 10.17
N GLU A 75 -12.77 -1.53 11.49
CA GLU A 75 -13.49 -2.48 12.37
C GLU A 75 -14.98 -2.70 11.98
N ASN A 76 -15.52 -1.85 11.10
CA ASN A 76 -16.87 -1.98 10.53
C ASN A 76 -16.89 -2.59 9.12
N SER A 77 -15.96 -3.51 8.82
CA SER A 77 -15.82 -4.19 7.53
C SER A 77 -16.91 -5.24 7.22
N SER A 78 -18.13 -5.06 7.77
CA SER A 78 -19.36 -5.61 7.16
C SER A 78 -19.65 -5.04 5.76
N LYS A 79 -18.73 -4.25 5.19
CA LYS A 79 -18.77 -3.85 3.79
C LYS A 79 -18.43 -5.07 2.94
N SER A 80 -19.42 -5.54 2.19
CA SER A 80 -19.19 -6.44 1.08
C SER A 80 -18.08 -5.87 0.19
N VAL A 81 -17.01 -6.65 0.01
CA VAL A 81 -15.99 -6.36 -1.01
C VAL A 81 -16.72 -6.37 -2.35
N SER A 82 -16.76 -5.21 -3.01
CA SER A 82 -17.44 -5.01 -4.28
C SER A 82 -16.48 -4.42 -5.31
N GLY A 83 -16.88 -4.43 -6.58
CA GLY A 83 -16.12 -3.71 -7.61
C GLY A 83 -15.94 -2.23 -7.25
N CYS A 84 -14.76 -1.70 -7.57
CA CYS A 84 -14.43 -0.28 -7.44
C CYS A 84 -15.31 0.55 -8.39
N SER A 85 -16.03 1.55 -7.85
CA SER A 85 -16.89 2.44 -8.63
C SER A 85 -16.87 3.87 -8.07
N GLY A 86 -17.29 4.85 -8.87
CA GLY A 86 -17.31 6.26 -8.46
C GLY A 86 -15.90 6.83 -8.27
N SER A 87 -15.64 7.47 -7.13
CA SER A 87 -14.33 8.07 -6.80
C SER A 87 -13.19 7.06 -6.77
N CYS A 88 -13.48 5.82 -6.37
CA CYS A 88 -12.53 4.71 -6.42
C CYS A 88 -12.03 4.51 -7.86
N SER A 89 -12.92 4.50 -8.88
CA SER A 89 -12.54 4.21 -10.27
C SER A 89 -11.95 5.40 -11.03
N THR A 90 -12.17 6.64 -10.57
CA THR A 90 -11.70 7.85 -11.26
C THR A 90 -10.37 8.37 -10.74
N ASN A 91 -10.09 8.21 -9.44
CA ASN A 91 -8.81 8.61 -8.85
C ASN A 91 -8.51 7.73 -7.63
N ILE A 92 -7.92 6.56 -7.88
CA ILE A 92 -7.57 5.57 -6.85
C ILE A 92 -6.65 6.16 -5.80
N ALA A 93 -5.67 6.98 -6.20
CA ALA A 93 -4.72 7.58 -5.28
C ALA A 93 -5.40 8.52 -4.26
N VAL A 94 -6.28 9.40 -4.74
CA VAL A 94 -7.07 10.27 -3.85
C VAL A 94 -8.07 9.47 -3.02
N TYR A 95 -8.68 8.45 -3.61
CA TYR A 95 -9.62 7.56 -2.91
C TYR A 95 -8.95 6.85 -1.74
N SER A 96 -7.75 6.27 -1.95
CA SER A 96 -6.94 5.59 -0.94
C SER A 96 -6.73 6.47 0.29
N ILE A 97 -6.24 7.70 0.10
CA ILE A 97 -6.05 8.64 1.21
C ILE A 97 -7.37 9.01 1.88
N GLY A 98 -8.45 9.16 1.09
CA GLY A 98 -9.79 9.46 1.60
C GLY A 98 -10.34 8.42 2.58
N MET A 99 -9.91 7.16 2.48
CA MET A 99 -10.31 6.08 3.40
C MET A 99 -9.87 6.34 4.84
N TYR A 100 -8.82 7.16 5.03
CA TYR A 100 -8.27 7.56 6.33
C TYR A 100 -8.91 8.84 6.89
N SER A 101 -9.98 9.36 6.29
CA SER A 101 -10.64 10.60 6.72
C SER A 101 -11.07 10.61 8.19
N ASN A 102 -11.43 9.44 8.74
CA ASN A 102 -11.79 9.25 10.16
C ASN A 102 -10.58 8.87 11.05
N TYR A 103 -9.41 8.58 10.46
CA TYR A 103 -8.21 8.07 11.13
C TYR A 103 -6.99 8.94 10.77
N LYS A 104 -7.13 10.25 10.92
CA LYS A 104 -6.05 11.22 10.67
C LYS A 104 -5.06 11.23 11.83
N THR A 105 -4.30 10.15 11.97
CA THR A 105 -3.23 10.01 12.94
C THR A 105 -2.20 9.01 12.42
N LEU A 106 -1.03 8.99 13.05
CA LEU A 106 0.04 8.05 12.75
C LEU A 106 -0.38 6.65 13.20
N ILE A 107 -0.75 5.80 12.24
CA ILE A 107 -1.06 4.39 12.48
C ILE A 107 -0.14 3.52 11.64
N VAL A 108 0.27 2.39 12.21
CA VAL A 108 1.05 1.37 11.51
C VAL A 108 0.10 0.65 10.56
N ILE A 109 0.47 0.60 9.28
CA ILE A 109 -0.32 -0.05 8.24
C ILE A 109 0.30 -1.32 7.68
N GLY A 110 1.59 -1.51 7.90
CA GLY A 110 2.30 -2.71 7.50
C GLY A 110 3.78 -2.68 7.87
N ILE A 111 4.49 -3.73 7.45
CA ILE A 111 5.94 -3.86 7.63
C ILE A 111 6.57 -4.18 6.28
N ALA A 112 7.53 -3.36 5.87
CA ALA A 112 8.31 -3.54 4.66
C ALA A 112 9.27 -4.73 4.75
N LYS A 113 9.66 -5.26 3.60
CA LYS A 113 10.59 -6.40 3.50
C LYS A 113 11.96 -6.14 4.13
N ASP A 114 12.38 -4.88 4.22
CA ASP A 114 13.60 -4.45 4.92
C ASP A 114 13.41 -4.30 6.45
N GLY A 115 12.20 -4.51 6.95
CA GLY A 115 11.84 -4.45 8.37
C GLY A 115 11.36 -3.09 8.84
N GLN A 116 11.33 -2.07 7.99
CA GLN A 116 10.82 -0.75 8.39
C GLN A 116 9.30 -0.73 8.42
N VAL A 117 8.78 0.07 9.33
CA VAL A 117 7.33 0.26 9.50
C VAL A 117 6.78 1.11 8.35
N ILE A 118 5.62 0.72 7.86
CA ILE A 118 4.81 1.51 6.94
C ILE A 118 3.70 2.15 7.75
N TYR A 119 3.52 3.46 7.61
CA TYR A 119 2.55 4.28 8.30
C TYR A 119 1.48 4.80 7.35
N SER A 120 0.33 5.14 7.93
CA SER A 120 -0.75 5.86 7.25
C SER A 120 -0.25 7.19 6.67
N PRO A 121 -1.05 7.83 5.80
CA PRO A 121 -0.67 9.10 5.20
C PRO A 121 -0.55 10.29 6.16
N TYR A 122 -0.85 10.11 7.45
CA TYR A 122 -0.96 11.18 8.43
C TYR A 122 0.08 11.02 9.54
N ASN A 123 0.65 12.14 10.00
CA ASN A 123 1.52 12.15 11.17
C ASN A 123 0.71 12.14 12.48
N SER A 124 1.40 12.14 13.62
CA SER A 124 0.79 12.12 14.96
C SER A 124 -0.04 13.39 15.28
N ALA A 125 0.15 14.46 14.53
CA ALA A 125 -0.66 15.69 14.61
C ALA A 125 -1.88 15.68 13.66
N GLY A 126 -2.11 14.57 12.95
CA GLY A 126 -3.20 14.41 11.98
C GLY A 126 -3.04 15.22 10.70
N THR A 127 -1.82 15.68 10.42
CA THR A 127 -1.48 16.35 9.16
C THR A 127 -1.02 15.32 8.14
N GLN A 128 -1.55 15.40 6.93
CA GLN A 128 -1.11 14.53 5.85
C GLN A 128 0.34 14.85 5.49
N VAL A 129 1.18 13.82 5.42
CA VAL A 129 2.57 13.94 4.97
C VAL A 129 2.56 13.92 3.45
N THR A 130 3.01 15.00 2.82
CA THR A 130 2.96 15.17 1.36
C THR A 130 4.32 15.48 0.73
N SER A 131 5.36 15.67 1.55
CA SER A 131 6.71 16.03 1.12
C SER A 131 7.74 15.57 2.14
N GLY A 132 9.03 15.69 1.79
CA GLY A 132 10.14 15.20 2.62
C GLY A 132 10.42 13.70 2.44
N PHE A 133 9.73 13.06 1.50
CA PHE A 133 9.99 11.67 1.12
C PHE A 133 11.29 11.54 0.32
N ASP A 134 11.99 10.43 0.52
CA ASP A 134 12.97 9.93 -0.42
C ASP A 134 12.30 9.26 -1.64
N ALA A 135 13.10 8.67 -2.53
CA ALA A 135 12.61 7.97 -3.72
C ALA A 135 11.69 6.76 -3.42
N CYS A 136 11.60 6.36 -2.16
CA CYS A 136 10.95 5.14 -1.66
C CYS A 136 9.69 5.44 -0.86
N SER A 137 9.26 6.71 -0.82
CA SER A 137 8.22 7.18 0.11
C SER A 137 8.62 7.06 1.59
N GLY A 138 9.93 7.02 1.88
CA GLY A 138 10.49 6.98 3.22
C GLY A 138 10.84 8.36 3.77
N ILE A 139 10.69 8.56 5.08
CA ILE A 139 10.98 9.83 5.75
C ILE A 139 11.44 9.59 7.19
N PHE A 140 12.36 10.45 7.66
CA PHE A 140 12.62 10.61 9.08
C PHE A 140 11.54 11.50 9.70
N TYR A 141 10.66 10.92 10.50
CA TYR A 141 9.43 11.60 10.94
C TYR A 141 9.51 12.22 12.34
N ASP A 142 10.63 12.06 13.05
CA ASP A 142 10.87 12.70 14.35
C ASP A 142 12.33 13.15 14.55
N SER A 143 12.56 13.90 15.64
CA SER A 143 13.87 14.44 16.00
C SER A 143 14.86 13.41 16.53
N VAL A 144 14.38 12.19 16.83
CA VAL A 144 15.21 11.09 17.32
C VAL A 144 15.81 10.29 16.15
N GLY A 145 15.33 10.55 14.93
CA GLY A 145 15.81 9.90 13.72
C GLY A 145 15.10 8.58 13.42
N ASN A 146 13.85 8.40 13.88
CA ASN A 146 13.06 7.25 13.45
C ASN A 146 12.67 7.40 11.98
N TYR A 147 12.89 6.32 11.22
CA TYR A 147 12.64 6.24 9.78
C TYR A 147 11.52 5.25 9.50
N GLY A 148 10.62 5.60 8.59
CA GLY A 148 9.57 4.72 8.13
C GLY A 148 9.01 5.16 6.80
N TYR A 149 8.16 4.32 6.22
CA TYR A 149 7.47 4.59 4.97
C TYR A 149 6.09 5.16 5.26
N PHE A 150 5.60 6.03 4.38
CA PHE A 150 4.25 6.58 4.49
C PHE A 150 3.48 6.25 3.21
N ALA A 151 2.24 5.81 3.37
CA ALA A 151 1.30 5.77 2.27
C ALA A 151 1.05 7.19 1.74
N THR A 152 1.04 7.33 0.41
CA THR A 152 0.95 8.63 -0.27
C THR A 152 0.08 8.53 -1.52
N GLN A 153 -0.43 9.68 -1.97
CA GLN A 153 -1.19 9.80 -3.21
C GLN A 153 -0.29 9.97 -4.45
N ILE A 154 1.03 10.03 -4.25
CA ILE A 154 2.01 10.23 -5.31
C ILE A 154 2.70 8.90 -5.55
N PHE A 155 2.72 8.42 -6.79
CA PHE A 155 3.45 7.22 -7.16
C PHE A 155 4.90 7.29 -6.63
N PRO A 156 5.41 6.26 -5.94
CA PRO A 156 4.94 4.86 -5.89
C PRO A 156 3.73 4.54 -4.98
N TYR A 157 3.06 5.50 -4.36
CA TYR A 157 1.93 5.34 -3.41
C TYR A 157 2.28 4.65 -2.08
N LEU A 158 3.21 3.71 -2.12
CA LEU A 158 3.77 2.93 -1.01
C LEU A 158 5.28 2.72 -1.25
N TRP A 159 5.93 2.01 -0.34
CA TRP A 159 7.34 1.61 -0.47
C TRP A 159 7.65 0.91 -1.80
N CYS A 160 8.75 1.28 -2.46
CA CYS A 160 9.18 0.63 -3.71
C CYS A 160 10.69 0.48 -3.97
N CYS A 161 11.58 0.81 -3.02
CA CYS A 161 13.01 0.93 -3.35
C CYS A 161 13.85 -0.34 -3.35
N VAL A 162 13.35 -1.47 -2.87
CA VAL A 162 14.15 -2.70 -2.86
C VAL A 162 13.75 -3.56 -4.06
N PHE A 163 14.55 -3.43 -5.13
CA PHE A 163 14.57 -4.21 -6.37
C PHE A 163 13.44 -4.06 -7.40
N ILE A 164 12.40 -3.25 -7.14
CA ILE A 164 11.12 -3.38 -7.89
C ILE A 164 10.68 -2.13 -8.67
N CYS A 165 11.14 -0.92 -8.33
CA CYS A 165 10.86 0.30 -9.12
C CYS A 165 11.95 0.68 -10.13
N GLN A 166 12.72 -0.27 -10.66
CA GLN A 166 13.64 0.06 -11.75
C GLN A 166 12.84 0.20 -13.06
N ILE A 167 12.70 1.47 -13.47
CA ILE A 167 12.40 1.90 -14.83
C ILE A 167 13.59 1.51 -15.73
#